data_AF-A0A819J3L8-F1
#
_entry.id   AF-A0A819J3L8-F1
#
_cell.length_a   1.000
_cell.length_b   1.000
_cell.length_c   1.000
_cell.angle_alpha   90.00
_cell.angle_beta   90.00
_cell.angle_gamma   90.00
#
_symmetry.space_group_name_H-M   'P 1'
#
loop_
_entity.id
_entity.type
_entity.pdbx_description
1 polymer ?
#
loop_
_entity_poly.entity_id
_entity_poly.type
_entity_poly.pdbx_seq_one_letter_code
_entity_poly.pdbx_strand_id
1 'polypeptide(L)'
;MHIFPWSIESGDLFDKCFIGCTPDRHDLTSFPCQLSTFYLFSIYLEPLFVQGLYKLGPAYKNQFKFENESAHILSDLQRKAMYDGKLMNSIVFNYNPIACEEQLVLQAASKTNISYFIHTAHAQMLSNVRSVITYSIYSTLHSVGDENRPTREQIIEMRRYMLLHLKQLVISSSGSQEEELQAILNYLHTVHEDDNLIDVLDMAVNLMSEHPRTMVPAFDRRQGLRTVFKLLASSSEITRLQALKLLGFFLQRSTVKTILQMSVWQDYLFSLAYVYPAQEIQFEITDRVFDLLKILLHHAIKYEYDGWHVWIDILSILYGRITKEDYYRKVNKIVESMKDDDENEPKTPLTPGKLSDSQIPIDEQSVSIPTKSTSSRQVFKTNQLPPFTISEFKYSPMHIRLLHSVFDSIEVDIRLWRS
;
A
#
# COMPACT_ATOMS: atom_id res chain seq x y z
N MET A 1 39.88 26.57 18.17
CA MET A 1 39.25 25.58 17.28
C MET A 1 38.70 26.36 16.09
N HIS A 2 39.38 26.27 14.94
CA HIS A 2 39.18 27.18 13.81
C HIS A 2 37.85 26.91 13.12
N ILE A 3 36.93 27.88 13.21
CA ILE A 3 35.75 27.95 12.35
C ILE A 3 36.25 28.47 11.01
N PHE A 4 36.34 27.60 10.00
CA PHE A 4 36.52 28.03 8.61
C PHE A 4 35.14 28.45 8.08
N PRO A 5 34.92 29.74 7.75
CA PRO A 5 33.71 30.16 7.10
C PRO A 5 33.90 29.91 5.59
N TRP A 6 33.32 28.84 5.06
CA TRP A 6 33.11 28.77 3.61
C TRP A 6 31.89 29.64 3.29
N SER A 7 32.12 30.89 2.88
CA SER A 7 31.14 31.62 2.08
C SER A 7 31.17 31.03 0.67
N ILE A 8 30.12 30.31 0.29
CA ILE A 8 29.93 29.90 -1.11
C ILE A 8 29.32 31.09 -1.86
N GLU A 9 30.16 32.07 -2.17
CA GLU A 9 30.02 32.90 -3.38
C GLU A 9 31.17 32.50 -4.31
N SER A 10 31.20 31.23 -4.73
CA SER A 10 32.00 30.85 -5.89
C SER A 10 31.14 31.15 -7.12
N GLY A 11 31.51 32.17 -7.89
CA GLY A 11 30.98 32.43 -9.24
C GLY A 11 31.34 31.34 -10.26
N ASP A 12 31.53 30.10 -9.79
CA ASP A 12 31.86 28.93 -10.57
C ASP A 12 30.57 28.36 -11.17
N LEU A 13 30.43 28.46 -12.50
CA LEU A 13 29.41 27.74 -13.25
C LEU A 13 29.76 26.25 -13.27
N PHE A 14 28.90 25.42 -12.68
CA PHE A 14 28.98 23.98 -12.80
C PHE A 14 28.13 23.54 -14.00
N ASP A 15 28.78 23.25 -15.13
CA ASP A 15 28.07 22.89 -16.37
C ASP A 15 27.41 21.51 -16.31
N LYS A 16 27.83 20.62 -15.39
CA LYS A 16 27.28 19.27 -15.20
C LYS A 16 27.40 18.82 -13.73
N CYS A 17 26.28 18.39 -13.14
CA CYS A 17 26.22 17.81 -11.80
C CYS A 17 25.42 16.50 -11.84
N PHE A 18 25.90 15.47 -11.13
CA PHE A 18 25.22 14.17 -11.06
C PHE A 18 24.59 13.98 -9.67
N ILE A 19 23.42 13.32 -9.63
CA ILE A 19 22.77 12.92 -8.37
C ILE A 19 23.38 11.60 -7.90
N GLY A 20 24.07 11.62 -6.77
CA GLY A 20 24.76 10.47 -6.19
C GLY A 20 26.28 10.65 -6.10
N CYS A 21 26.94 9.71 -5.43
CA CYS A 21 28.38 9.69 -5.20
C CYS A 21 28.90 8.25 -5.31
N THR A 22 30.17 8.09 -5.66
CA THR A 22 30.87 6.82 -5.49
C THR A 22 30.99 6.46 -4.00
N PRO A 23 30.98 5.16 -3.62
CA PRO A 23 31.06 4.74 -2.23
C PRO A 23 32.37 5.12 -1.51
N ASP A 24 33.38 5.57 -2.27
CA ASP A 24 34.63 6.09 -1.72
C ASP A 24 34.44 7.50 -1.13
N ARG A 25 34.33 7.56 0.20
CA ARG A 25 34.09 8.77 1.01
C ARG A 25 35.21 9.84 0.96
N HIS A 26 36.23 9.66 0.13
CA HIS A 26 37.40 10.53 0.02
C HIS A 26 37.47 11.32 -1.29
N ASP A 27 36.39 11.32 -2.08
CA ASP A 27 36.35 12.09 -3.32
C ASP A 27 36.10 13.59 -3.05
N LEU A 28 37.11 14.42 -3.32
CA LEU A 28 37.07 15.89 -3.23
C LEU A 28 36.03 16.52 -4.17
N THR A 29 35.41 15.74 -5.04
CA THR A 29 34.34 16.16 -5.95
C THR A 29 32.93 15.99 -5.37
N SER A 30 32.81 15.38 -4.19
CA SER A 30 31.53 15.22 -3.49
C SER A 30 31.23 16.43 -2.60
N PHE A 31 30.00 16.94 -2.65
CA PHE A 31 29.55 18.02 -1.77
C PHE A 31 28.13 17.75 -1.26
N PRO A 32 27.86 17.97 0.03
CA PRO A 32 26.53 17.85 0.58
C PRO A 32 25.70 19.10 0.23
N CYS A 33 24.46 18.90 -0.17
CA CYS A 33 23.53 19.99 -0.47
C CYS A 33 22.11 19.67 -0.01
N GLN A 34 21.31 20.71 0.23
CA GLN A 34 19.88 20.56 0.47
C GLN A 34 19.12 20.89 -0.82
N LEU A 35 18.60 19.87 -1.50
CA LEU A 35 17.73 20.06 -2.65
C LEU A 35 16.31 20.29 -2.15
N SER A 36 15.66 21.35 -2.63
CA SER A 36 14.30 21.68 -2.20
C SER A 36 13.24 21.14 -3.16
N THR A 37 13.41 21.33 -4.46
CA THR A 37 12.60 20.72 -5.52
C THR A 37 13.39 20.74 -6.82
N PHE A 38 13.39 19.63 -7.54
CA PHE A 38 14.03 19.48 -8.83
C PHE A 38 12.97 19.33 -9.92
N TYR A 39 13.04 20.21 -10.92
CA TYR A 39 12.15 20.20 -12.08
C TYR A 39 12.95 19.96 -13.35
N LEU A 40 12.46 19.06 -14.19
CA LEU A 40 12.92 18.89 -15.57
C LEU A 40 11.80 19.30 -16.51
N PHE A 41 12.10 20.22 -17.42
CA PHE A 41 11.16 20.69 -18.43
C PHE A 41 11.55 20.17 -19.82
N SER A 42 10.56 19.85 -20.65
CA SER A 42 10.71 19.46 -22.06
C SER A 42 11.00 20.63 -22.97
N ILE A 43 10.91 21.86 -22.44
CA ILE A 43 11.15 23.10 -23.15
C ILE A 43 12.23 23.91 -22.44
N TYR A 44 12.88 24.78 -23.21
CA TYR A 44 13.70 25.84 -22.65
C TYR A 44 12.82 26.82 -21.86
N LEU A 45 13.22 27.14 -20.62
CA LEU A 45 12.51 28.11 -19.80
C LEU A 45 13.01 29.54 -20.07
N GLU A 46 12.09 30.41 -20.45
CA GLU A 46 12.37 31.84 -20.52
C GLU A 46 12.69 32.41 -19.12
N PRO A 47 13.52 33.47 -19.01
CA PRO A 47 13.91 34.06 -17.74
C PRO A 47 12.73 34.45 -16.82
N LEU A 48 11.59 34.81 -17.43
CA LEU A 48 10.37 35.17 -16.69
C LEU A 48 9.81 34.00 -15.89
N PHE A 49 9.85 32.77 -16.44
CA PHE A 49 9.44 31.55 -15.75
C PHE A 49 10.39 31.20 -14.62
N VAL A 50 11.71 31.31 -14.86
CA VAL A 50 12.74 31.01 -13.87
C VAL A 50 12.62 31.95 -12.67
N GLN A 51 12.47 33.25 -12.91
CA GLN A 51 12.26 34.24 -11.84
C GLN A 51 10.94 34.03 -11.10
N GLY A 52 9.88 33.61 -11.80
CA GLY A 52 8.59 33.26 -11.19
C GLY A 52 8.70 32.07 -10.24
N LEU A 53 9.29 30.97 -10.70
CA LEU A 53 9.54 29.77 -9.90
C LEU A 53 10.42 30.07 -8.68
N TYR A 54 11.47 30.87 -8.85
CA TYR A 54 12.36 31.28 -7.75
C TYR A 54 11.59 32.03 -6.65
N LYS A 55 10.71 32.96 -7.01
CA LYS A 55 9.92 33.75 -6.04
C LYS A 55 8.88 32.93 -5.28
N LEU A 56 8.29 31.93 -5.90
CA LEU A 56 7.34 31.03 -5.24
C LEU A 56 8.02 30.11 -4.22
N GLY A 57 9.32 29.93 -4.39
CA GLY A 57 10.15 29.20 -3.47
C GLY A 57 9.83 27.70 -3.42
N PRO A 58 10.40 27.00 -2.44
CA PRO A 58 10.40 25.54 -2.38
C PRO A 58 9.04 24.92 -2.03
N ALA A 59 8.10 25.73 -1.53
CA ALA A 59 6.75 25.26 -1.19
C ALA A 59 5.86 25.07 -2.42
N TYR A 60 6.28 25.58 -3.59
CA TYR A 60 5.56 25.41 -4.84
C TYR A 60 5.59 23.94 -5.27
N LYS A 61 4.43 23.28 -5.26
CA LYS A 61 4.27 21.85 -5.59
C LYS A 61 3.76 21.61 -7.01
N ASN A 62 4.12 22.50 -7.95
CA ASN A 62 3.67 22.40 -9.33
C ASN A 62 2.14 22.40 -9.53
N GLN A 63 1.42 23.02 -8.60
CA GLN A 63 -0.02 23.25 -8.72
C GLN A 63 -0.29 24.65 -8.21
N PHE A 64 -0.75 25.52 -9.09
CA PHE A 64 -1.49 26.70 -8.66
C PHE A 64 -2.94 26.30 -8.58
N LYS A 65 -3.52 26.32 -7.37
CA LYS A 65 -4.95 26.01 -7.23
C LYS A 65 -5.79 27.26 -7.43
N PHE A 66 -5.27 28.43 -7.06
CA PHE A 66 -5.96 29.72 -7.23
C PHE A 66 -4.98 30.86 -7.52
N GLU A 67 -5.33 31.79 -8.43
CA GLU A 67 -4.49 32.96 -8.77
C GLU A 67 -4.07 33.79 -7.55
N ASN A 68 -4.97 33.86 -6.56
CA ASN A 68 -4.79 34.62 -5.32
C ASN A 68 -3.62 34.10 -4.45
N GLU A 69 -3.22 32.83 -4.58
CA GLU A 69 -2.10 32.25 -3.83
C GLU A 69 -0.75 32.90 -4.21
N SER A 70 -0.66 33.45 -5.41
CA SER A 70 0.56 34.06 -5.95
C SER A 70 0.50 35.58 -6.08
N ALA A 71 -0.68 36.19 -5.85
CA ALA A 71 -0.95 37.60 -6.15
C ALA A 71 -0.03 38.58 -5.40
N HIS A 72 0.43 38.21 -4.21
CA HIS A 72 1.36 39.02 -3.40
C HIS A 72 2.85 38.73 -3.68
N ILE A 73 3.16 37.69 -4.46
CA ILE A 73 4.52 37.17 -4.67
C ILE A 73 4.99 37.45 -6.11
N LEU A 74 4.09 37.31 -7.08
CA LEU A 74 4.37 37.43 -8.51
C LEU A 74 3.78 38.72 -9.09
N SER A 75 4.50 39.33 -10.04
CA SER A 75 3.94 40.44 -10.84
C SER A 75 2.84 39.96 -11.79
N ASP A 76 2.01 40.87 -12.31
CA ASP A 76 0.96 40.53 -13.27
C ASP A 76 1.49 39.83 -14.52
N LEU A 77 2.67 40.24 -15.00
CA LEU A 77 3.32 39.63 -16.15
C LEU A 77 3.78 38.20 -15.83
N GLN A 78 4.36 37.98 -14.65
CA GLN A 78 4.79 36.64 -14.19
C GLN A 78 3.58 35.72 -13.99
N ARG A 79 2.49 36.21 -13.40
CA ARG A 79 1.26 35.44 -13.22
C ARG A 79 0.68 35.00 -14.57
N LYS A 80 0.52 35.92 -15.52
CA LYS A 80 0.02 35.57 -16.86
C LYS A 80 0.88 34.50 -17.55
N ALA A 81 2.21 34.59 -17.44
CA ALA A 81 3.10 33.58 -17.99
C ALA A 81 2.93 32.22 -17.29
N MET A 82 2.90 32.20 -15.96
CA MET A 82 2.89 30.97 -15.15
C MET A 82 1.55 30.23 -15.17
N TYR A 83 0.43 30.93 -15.37
CA TYR A 83 -0.93 30.37 -15.33
C TYR A 83 -1.50 29.95 -16.69
N ASP A 84 -0.79 30.18 -17.79
CA ASP A 84 -1.22 29.77 -19.16
C ASP A 84 -1.09 28.24 -19.42
N GLY A 85 -0.84 27.43 -18.38
CA GLY A 85 -0.75 25.96 -18.46
C GLY A 85 0.48 25.40 -19.21
N LYS A 86 1.18 26.19 -20.03
CA LYS A 86 2.37 25.78 -20.79
C LYS A 86 3.50 25.27 -19.90
N LEU A 87 3.76 25.94 -18.78
CA LEU A 87 4.81 25.54 -17.85
C LEU A 87 4.50 24.16 -17.25
N MET A 88 3.28 23.95 -16.75
CA MET A 88 2.82 22.67 -16.19
C MET A 88 2.93 21.54 -17.22
N ASN A 89 2.45 21.76 -18.44
CA ASN A 89 2.47 20.77 -19.52
C ASN A 89 3.89 20.44 -20.02
N SER A 90 4.87 21.28 -19.72
CA SER A 90 6.26 21.04 -20.11
C SER A 90 7.06 20.27 -19.06
N ILE A 91 6.52 19.98 -17.88
CA ILE A 91 7.27 19.24 -16.86
C ILE A 91 7.35 17.77 -17.23
N VAL A 92 8.58 17.30 -17.49
CA VAL A 92 8.91 15.91 -17.79
C VAL A 92 9.12 15.12 -16.50
N PHE A 93 9.74 15.76 -15.52
CA PHE A 93 10.06 15.14 -14.23
C PHE A 93 10.00 16.19 -13.13
N ASN A 94 9.42 15.81 -11.99
CA ASN A 94 9.39 16.61 -10.79
C ASN A 94 9.77 15.72 -9.61
N TYR A 95 10.85 16.09 -8.92
CA TYR A 95 11.27 15.47 -7.68
C TYR A 95 11.24 16.51 -6.59
N ASN A 96 10.24 16.41 -5.71
CA ASN A 96 10.18 17.20 -4.50
C ASN A 96 10.61 16.30 -3.33
N PRO A 97 11.85 16.43 -2.81
CA PRO A 97 12.27 15.73 -1.62
C PRO A 97 11.54 16.30 -0.40
N ILE A 98 10.25 15.98 -0.26
CA ILE A 98 9.45 16.32 0.92
C ILE A 98 9.90 15.48 2.14
N ALA A 99 10.87 14.57 1.99
CA ALA A 99 11.16 13.53 2.98
C ALA A 99 12.66 13.18 3.14
N CYS A 100 13.57 14.15 3.05
CA CYS A 100 14.95 13.95 3.53
C CYS A 100 15.23 14.94 4.65
N GLU A 101 15.40 14.43 5.86
CA GLU A 101 15.70 15.20 7.07
C GLU A 101 17.11 15.84 7.00
N GLU A 102 18.02 15.28 6.17
CA GLU A 102 19.38 15.76 5.96
C GLU A 102 19.84 15.82 4.48
N GLN A 103 21.03 16.39 4.25
CA GLN A 103 21.59 16.80 2.97
C GLN A 103 21.87 15.63 2.00
N LEU A 104 21.43 15.77 0.75
CA LEU A 104 21.77 14.88 -0.37
C LEU A 104 23.20 15.19 -0.82
N VAL A 105 24.01 14.16 -1.06
CA VAL A 105 25.37 14.33 -1.59
C VAL A 105 25.33 14.32 -3.11
N LEU A 106 25.85 15.39 -3.70
CA LEU A 106 26.03 15.51 -5.15
C LEU A 106 27.52 15.39 -5.49
N GLN A 107 27.81 14.89 -6.68
CA GLN A 107 29.17 14.82 -7.21
C GLN A 107 29.32 15.80 -8.38
N ALA A 108 30.27 16.72 -8.23
CA ALA A 108 30.70 17.61 -9.30
C ALA A 108 31.39 16.80 -10.40
N ALA A 109 31.08 17.08 -11.67
CA ALA A 109 31.80 16.46 -12.78
C ALA A 109 33.27 16.91 -12.77
N SER A 110 34.20 15.95 -12.94
CA SER A 110 35.62 16.29 -13.13
C SER A 110 35.77 17.25 -14.32
N LYS A 111 36.54 18.33 -14.14
CA LYS A 111 36.85 19.33 -15.19
C LYS A 111 37.54 18.72 -16.43
N THR A 112 38.00 17.47 -16.35
CA THR A 112 38.74 16.79 -17.43
C THR A 112 37.92 15.79 -18.26
N ASN A 113 36.65 15.50 -17.91
CA ASN A 113 35.90 14.42 -18.56
C ASN A 113 34.87 14.93 -19.58
N ILE A 114 35.16 14.67 -20.86
CA ILE A 114 34.24 14.83 -21.99
C ILE A 114 33.30 13.60 -21.98
N SER A 115 32.03 13.87 -21.66
CA SER A 115 30.88 12.96 -21.62
C SER A 115 31.08 11.51 -22.10
N TYR A 116 31.14 10.60 -21.14
CA TYR A 116 30.57 9.26 -21.29
C TYR A 116 29.52 9.10 -20.18
N PHE A 117 28.36 8.53 -20.51
CA PHE A 117 27.38 8.12 -19.50
C PHE A 117 28.03 7.04 -18.62
N ILE A 118 28.53 7.45 -17.46
CA ILE A 118 28.97 6.51 -16.42
C ILE A 118 27.73 6.22 -15.58
N HIS A 119 27.37 4.95 -15.49
CA HIS A 119 26.33 4.48 -14.58
C HIS A 119 26.84 4.70 -13.14
N THR A 120 26.53 5.86 -12.57
CA THR A 120 26.81 6.13 -11.15
C THR A 120 25.81 5.31 -10.33
N ALA A 121 26.27 4.68 -9.24
CA ALA A 121 25.38 3.99 -8.32
C ALA A 121 24.28 4.97 -7.85
N HIS A 122 23.05 4.48 -7.68
CA HIS A 122 21.91 5.28 -7.22
C HIS A 122 22.30 6.18 -6.04
N ALA A 123 21.72 7.38 -5.98
CA ALA A 123 21.96 8.40 -4.96
C ALA A 123 22.25 7.79 -3.58
N GLN A 124 23.51 7.85 -3.13
CA GLN A 124 23.88 7.33 -1.83
C GLN A 124 23.47 8.36 -0.78
N MET A 125 22.43 8.05 -0.03
CA MET A 125 22.08 8.79 1.19
C MET A 125 23.21 8.61 2.20
N LEU A 126 23.61 9.67 2.91
CA LEU A 126 24.62 9.57 3.97
C LEU A 126 24.21 8.49 4.99
N SER A 127 25.19 7.80 5.58
CA SER A 127 24.91 6.92 6.71
C SER A 127 24.29 7.76 7.83
N ASN A 128 23.02 7.48 8.15
CA ASN A 128 22.10 8.13 9.11
C ASN A 128 20.89 8.85 8.50
N VAL A 129 20.75 8.96 7.17
CA VAL A 129 19.50 9.48 6.61
C VAL A 129 18.39 8.46 6.84
N ARG A 130 17.39 8.86 7.63
CA ARG A 130 16.18 8.07 7.89
C ARG A 130 15.06 8.60 7.01
N SER A 131 14.16 7.72 6.57
CA SER A 131 12.89 8.18 5.99
C SER A 131 12.16 9.02 7.04
N VAL A 132 11.56 10.15 6.65
CA VAL A 132 10.63 10.86 7.54
C VAL A 132 9.52 9.89 7.92
N ILE A 133 9.52 9.46 9.18
CA ILE A 133 8.47 8.63 9.74
C ILE A 133 7.32 9.59 10.04
N THR A 134 6.19 9.44 9.36
CA THR A 134 4.96 10.09 9.77
C THR A 134 4.51 9.43 11.08
N TYR A 135 4.36 10.24 12.12
CA TYR A 135 3.99 9.79 13.45
C TYR A 135 2.49 9.98 13.67
N SER A 136 1.90 9.15 14.54
CA SER A 136 0.52 9.40 14.97
C SER A 136 0.43 10.80 15.60
N ILE A 137 -0.76 11.40 15.60
CA ILE A 137 -0.99 12.68 16.27
C ILE A 137 -0.63 12.57 17.76
N TYR A 138 -0.77 11.39 18.35
CA TYR A 138 -0.31 11.12 19.71
C TYR A 138 1.20 11.24 19.85
N SER A 139 1.96 10.58 18.97
CA SER A 139 3.43 10.54 19.01
C SER A 139 4.05 11.91 18.68
N THR A 140 3.75 12.47 17.49
CA THR A 140 3.07 13.77 17.39
C THR A 140 3.28 14.77 18.51
N LEU A 141 2.17 14.96 19.21
CA LEU A 141 2.07 15.81 20.35
C LEU A 141 3.12 15.37 21.37
N HIS A 142 3.18 14.12 21.82
CA HIS A 142 4.10 13.64 22.86
C HIS A 142 5.57 14.16 22.73
N SER A 143 6.07 14.26 21.51
CA SER A 143 7.43 14.74 21.17
C SER A 143 7.72 16.21 21.52
N VAL A 144 6.68 17.05 21.68
CA VAL A 144 6.83 18.52 21.83
C VAL A 144 7.02 18.96 23.30
N GLY A 145 7.13 18.03 24.26
CA GLY A 145 7.78 18.28 25.57
C GLY A 145 7.13 19.25 26.59
N ASP A 146 5.83 19.55 26.55
CA ASP A 146 5.18 20.52 27.47
C ASP A 146 4.17 19.88 28.46
N GLU A 147 4.05 20.44 29.66
CA GLU A 147 3.30 19.87 30.82
C GLU A 147 1.77 19.99 30.71
N ASN A 148 1.24 20.90 29.89
CA ASN A 148 -0.21 21.13 29.72
C ASN A 148 -0.81 20.42 28.48
N ARG A 149 -0.28 19.26 28.11
CA ARG A 149 -0.71 18.55 26.90
C ARG A 149 -2.08 17.85 27.05
N PRO A 150 -2.96 17.93 26.03
CA PRO A 150 -4.16 17.10 25.98
C PRO A 150 -3.84 15.61 26.10
N THR A 151 -4.58 14.91 26.95
CA THR A 151 -4.50 13.45 27.07
C THR A 151 -4.96 12.76 25.78
N ARG A 152 -4.60 11.47 25.64
CA ARG A 152 -5.06 10.65 24.50
C ARG A 152 -6.59 10.70 24.35
N GLU A 153 -7.31 10.61 25.46
CA GLU A 153 -8.78 10.69 25.50
C GLU A 153 -9.30 12.05 25.06
N GLN A 154 -8.70 13.15 25.54
CA GLN A 154 -9.09 14.50 25.12
C GLN A 154 -8.85 14.73 23.62
N ILE A 155 -7.77 14.19 23.06
CA ILE A 155 -7.50 14.27 21.62
C ILE A 155 -8.56 13.48 20.84
N ILE A 156 -8.89 12.26 21.26
CA ILE A 156 -9.95 11.44 20.64
C ILE A 156 -11.28 12.20 20.68
N GLU A 157 -11.60 12.82 21.81
CA GLU A 157 -12.84 13.58 21.97
C GLU A 157 -12.88 14.83 21.08
N MET A 158 -11.80 15.61 21.04
CA MET A 158 -11.68 16.76 20.12
C MET A 158 -11.84 16.33 18.67
N ARG A 159 -11.17 15.24 18.26
CA ARG A 159 -11.30 14.66 16.91
C ARG A 159 -12.73 14.24 16.62
N ARG A 160 -13.42 13.60 17.57
CA ARG A 160 -14.83 13.22 17.43
C ARG A 160 -15.71 14.44 17.17
N TYR A 161 -15.52 15.54 17.89
CA TYR A 161 -16.26 16.78 17.66
C TYR A 161 -15.95 17.41 16.29
N MET A 162 -14.68 17.44 15.88
CA MET A 162 -14.30 17.95 14.55
C MET A 162 -14.95 17.13 13.42
N LEU A 163 -14.89 15.79 13.52
CA LEU A 163 -15.48 14.89 12.55
C LEU A 163 -17.01 14.99 12.52
N LEU A 164 -17.66 15.22 13.65
CA LEU A 164 -19.11 15.44 13.69
C LEU A 164 -19.53 16.67 12.87
N HIS A 165 -18.83 17.80 13.02
CA HIS A 165 -19.11 19.01 12.25
C HIS A 165 -18.78 18.81 10.77
N LEU A 166 -17.68 18.12 10.45
CA LEU A 166 -17.32 17.81 9.08
C LEU A 166 -18.38 16.91 8.41
N LYS A 167 -18.89 15.90 9.12
CA LYS A 167 -20.02 15.07 8.65
C LYS A 167 -21.24 15.93 8.32
N GLN A 168 -21.57 16.91 9.18
CA GLN A 168 -22.68 17.83 8.92
C GLN A 168 -22.44 18.70 7.68
N LEU A 169 -21.22 19.19 7.44
CA LEU A 169 -20.86 19.95 6.24
C LEU A 169 -21.03 19.13 4.95
N VAL A 170 -20.61 17.86 4.99
CA VAL A 170 -20.79 16.91 3.87
C VAL A 170 -22.27 16.70 3.56
N ILE A 171 -23.13 16.60 4.58
CA ILE A 171 -24.57 16.33 4.37
C ILE A 171 -25.35 17.59 3.96
N SER A 172 -24.99 18.75 4.51
CA SER A 172 -25.80 19.98 4.41
C SER A 172 -25.62 20.75 3.10
N SER A 173 -24.54 20.49 2.37
CA SER A 173 -24.20 21.29 1.19
C SER A 173 -24.98 20.85 -0.05
N SER A 174 -25.80 21.73 -0.63
CA SER A 174 -26.50 21.50 -1.89
C SER A 174 -25.59 21.70 -3.12
N GLY A 175 -24.35 21.20 -3.07
CA GLY A 175 -23.36 21.28 -4.16
C GLY A 175 -21.89 21.06 -3.77
N SER A 176 -21.47 21.41 -2.55
CA SER A 176 -20.06 21.29 -2.10
C SER A 176 -19.71 19.96 -1.39
N GLN A 177 -20.63 18.98 -1.39
CA GLN A 177 -20.41 17.65 -0.78
C GLN A 177 -19.21 16.92 -1.38
N GLU A 178 -18.93 17.16 -2.67
CA GLU A 178 -17.86 16.46 -3.37
C GLU A 178 -16.46 16.95 -3.02
N GLU A 179 -16.30 18.23 -2.69
CA GLU A 179 -15.00 18.79 -2.30
C GLU A 179 -14.61 18.28 -0.91
N GLU A 180 -15.56 18.28 0.03
CA GLU A 180 -15.37 17.74 1.37
C GLU A 180 -15.10 16.22 1.34
N LEU A 181 -15.87 15.48 0.53
CA LEU A 181 -15.60 14.06 0.31
C LEU A 181 -14.21 13.84 -0.30
N GLN A 182 -13.80 14.66 -1.27
CA GLN A 182 -12.46 14.56 -1.85
C GLN A 182 -11.38 14.82 -0.79
N ALA A 183 -11.59 15.78 0.11
CA ALA A 183 -10.66 16.06 1.21
C ALA A 183 -10.53 14.87 2.16
N ILE A 184 -11.65 14.25 2.55
CA ILE A 184 -11.68 13.01 3.35
C ILE A 184 -10.92 11.89 2.62
N LEU A 185 -11.20 11.65 1.34
CA LEU A 185 -10.57 10.59 0.56
C LEU A 185 -9.07 10.83 0.39
N ASN A 186 -8.65 12.08 0.20
CA ASN A 186 -7.24 12.45 0.12
C ASN A 186 -6.53 12.14 1.43
N TYR A 187 -7.12 12.53 2.57
CA TYR A 187 -6.56 12.24 3.89
C TYR A 187 -6.40 10.73 4.10
N LEU A 188 -7.45 9.96 3.85
CA LEU A 188 -7.42 8.50 3.96
C LEU A 188 -6.42 7.83 3.02
N HIS A 189 -6.16 8.43 1.86
CA HIS A 189 -5.22 7.92 0.87
C HIS A 189 -3.76 8.21 1.25
N THR A 190 -3.47 9.40 1.76
CA THR A 190 -2.09 9.88 1.99
C THR A 190 -1.54 9.61 3.38
N VAL A 191 -2.38 9.52 4.41
CA VAL A 191 -1.95 9.24 5.79
C VAL A 191 -1.74 7.73 5.96
N HIS A 192 -0.67 7.31 6.61
CA HIS A 192 -0.34 5.88 6.74
C HIS A 192 -0.49 5.33 8.17
N GLU A 193 -0.64 6.20 9.17
CA GLU A 193 -0.78 5.78 10.56
C GLU A 193 -2.22 5.37 10.85
N ASP A 194 -2.43 4.10 11.17
CA ASP A 194 -3.77 3.56 11.43
C ASP A 194 -4.52 4.33 12.53
N ASP A 195 -3.82 4.74 13.59
CA ASP A 195 -4.38 5.57 14.68
C ASP A 195 -4.98 6.90 14.19
N ASN A 196 -4.42 7.47 13.12
CA ASN A 196 -4.89 8.73 12.53
C ASN A 196 -6.04 8.50 11.53
N LEU A 197 -6.17 7.27 11.01
CA LEU A 197 -7.10 6.90 9.94
C LEU A 197 -8.44 6.36 10.46
N ILE A 198 -8.44 5.61 11.56
CA ILE A 198 -9.58 4.76 11.97
C ILE A 198 -10.88 5.54 12.14
N ASP A 199 -10.88 6.67 12.85
CA ASP A 199 -12.07 7.49 13.12
C ASP A 199 -12.56 8.26 11.88
N VAL A 200 -11.64 8.71 11.02
CA VAL A 200 -11.97 9.32 9.72
C VAL A 200 -12.60 8.27 8.79
N LEU A 201 -12.05 7.05 8.79
CA LEU A 201 -12.57 5.94 8.00
C LEU A 201 -13.94 5.49 8.50
N ASP A 202 -14.13 5.41 9.82
CA ASP A 202 -15.44 5.11 10.42
C ASP A 202 -16.48 6.18 10.04
N MET A 203 -16.12 7.46 10.08
CA MET A 203 -17.00 8.53 9.59
C MET A 203 -17.35 8.34 8.09
N ALA A 204 -16.38 7.96 7.24
CA ALA A 204 -16.65 7.70 5.82
C ALA A 204 -17.58 6.50 5.60
N VAL A 205 -17.43 5.43 6.40
CA VAL A 205 -18.34 4.28 6.43
C VAL A 205 -19.74 4.72 6.82
N ASN A 206 -19.87 5.52 7.90
CA ASN A 206 -21.14 6.03 8.37
C ASN A 206 -21.84 6.89 7.31
N LEU A 207 -21.11 7.84 6.69
CA LEU A 207 -21.62 8.65 5.58
C LEU A 207 -22.14 7.78 4.42
N MET A 208 -21.36 6.78 4.00
CA MET A 208 -21.74 5.87 2.91
C MET A 208 -23.01 5.07 3.23
N SER A 209 -23.14 4.60 4.48
CA SER A 209 -24.27 3.79 4.92
C SER A 209 -25.56 4.60 5.10
N GLU A 210 -25.47 5.82 5.63
CA GLU A 210 -26.62 6.68 5.94
C GLU A 210 -27.12 7.44 4.70
N HIS A 211 -26.20 7.81 3.79
CA HIS A 211 -26.51 8.64 2.62
C HIS A 211 -26.06 8.03 1.29
N PRO A 212 -26.39 6.76 0.98
CA PRO A 212 -25.84 6.07 -0.20
C PRO A 212 -26.22 6.74 -1.54
N ARG A 213 -27.39 7.40 -1.61
CA ARG A 213 -27.87 8.05 -2.85
C ARG A 213 -26.94 9.18 -3.32
N THR A 214 -26.32 9.90 -2.40
CA THR A 214 -25.38 10.98 -2.70
C THR A 214 -23.94 10.50 -2.64
N MET A 215 -23.59 9.68 -1.64
CA MET A 215 -22.22 9.26 -1.40
C MET A 215 -21.68 8.31 -2.46
N VAL A 216 -22.45 7.31 -2.91
CA VAL A 216 -21.99 6.32 -3.90
C VAL A 216 -21.54 6.97 -5.22
N PRO A 217 -22.35 7.81 -5.90
CA PRO A 217 -21.93 8.43 -7.15
C PRO A 217 -20.76 9.42 -6.95
N ALA A 218 -20.73 10.16 -5.85
CA ALA A 218 -19.64 11.08 -5.55
C ALA A 218 -18.32 10.32 -5.31
N PHE A 219 -18.39 9.23 -4.53
CA PHE A 219 -17.26 8.36 -4.22
C PHE A 219 -16.66 7.72 -5.48
N ASP A 220 -17.51 7.24 -6.39
CA ASP A 220 -17.08 6.65 -7.67
C ASP A 220 -16.39 7.71 -8.55
N ARG A 221 -17.00 8.89 -8.71
CA ARG A 221 -16.41 10.02 -9.45
C ARG A 221 -15.03 10.44 -8.93
N ARG A 222 -14.83 10.38 -7.60
CA ARG A 222 -13.58 10.74 -6.94
C ARG A 222 -12.58 9.57 -6.81
N GLN A 223 -12.84 8.47 -7.52
CA GLN A 223 -11.96 7.28 -7.53
C GLN A 223 -11.74 6.69 -6.13
N GLY A 224 -12.75 6.74 -5.26
CA GLY A 224 -12.65 6.31 -3.86
C GLY A 224 -12.24 4.85 -3.68
N LEU A 225 -12.45 3.99 -4.67
CA LEU A 225 -11.93 2.62 -4.67
C LEU A 225 -10.41 2.55 -4.51
N ARG A 226 -9.65 3.53 -5.05
CA ARG A 226 -8.19 3.59 -4.87
C ARG A 226 -7.83 3.73 -3.39
N THR A 227 -8.58 4.54 -2.67
CA THR A 227 -8.43 4.71 -1.22
C THR A 227 -8.77 3.42 -0.48
N VAL A 228 -9.84 2.72 -0.86
CA VAL A 228 -10.22 1.43 -0.27
C VAL A 228 -9.11 0.40 -0.42
N PHE A 229 -8.59 0.19 -1.63
CA PHE A 229 -7.53 -0.81 -1.84
C PHE A 229 -6.25 -0.48 -1.08
N LYS A 230 -5.89 0.80 -0.96
CA LYS A 230 -4.79 1.24 -0.09
C LYS A 230 -5.04 0.85 1.37
N LEU A 231 -6.27 1.04 1.88
CA LEU A 231 -6.63 0.73 3.26
C LEU A 231 -6.71 -0.78 3.53
N LEU A 232 -7.15 -1.57 2.54
CA LEU A 232 -7.15 -3.03 2.61
C LEU A 232 -5.74 -3.62 2.69
N ALA A 233 -4.73 -2.90 2.21
CA ALA A 233 -3.32 -3.26 2.35
C ALA A 233 -2.70 -2.88 3.70
N SER A 234 -3.45 -2.23 4.62
CA SER A 234 -2.95 -1.91 5.96
C SER A 234 -2.62 -3.18 6.75
N SER A 235 -1.60 -3.13 7.61
CA SER A 235 -1.28 -4.18 8.57
C SER A 235 -2.32 -4.28 9.68
N SER A 236 -3.02 -3.19 10.01
CA SER A 236 -4.09 -3.15 11.01
C SER A 236 -5.36 -3.87 10.54
N GLU A 237 -5.73 -4.92 11.27
CA GLU A 237 -6.98 -5.67 11.06
C GLU A 237 -8.23 -4.76 11.19
N ILE A 238 -8.19 -3.78 12.10
CA ILE A 238 -9.28 -2.82 12.30
C ILE A 238 -9.46 -1.93 11.06
N THR A 239 -8.35 -1.41 10.51
CA THR A 239 -8.38 -0.59 9.28
C THR A 239 -8.90 -1.41 8.11
N ARG A 240 -8.44 -2.66 7.94
CA ARG A 240 -8.93 -3.57 6.90
C ARG A 240 -10.42 -3.85 7.06
N LEU A 241 -10.90 -4.13 8.27
CA LEU A 241 -12.31 -4.36 8.54
C LEU A 241 -13.18 -3.16 8.14
N GLN A 242 -12.79 -1.96 8.52
CA GLN A 242 -13.54 -0.75 8.19
C GLN A 242 -13.50 -0.45 6.68
N ALA A 243 -12.38 -0.71 6.01
CA ALA A 243 -12.29 -0.61 4.56
C ALA A 243 -13.20 -1.62 3.83
N LEU A 244 -13.33 -2.85 4.34
CA LEU A 244 -14.28 -3.84 3.83
C LEU A 244 -15.74 -3.40 4.03
N LYS A 245 -16.06 -2.79 5.17
CA LYS A 245 -17.40 -2.21 5.43
C LYS A 245 -17.71 -1.09 4.43
N LEU A 246 -16.77 -0.16 4.21
CA LEU A 246 -16.91 0.92 3.24
C LEU A 246 -17.15 0.38 1.83
N LEU A 247 -16.36 -0.62 1.41
CA LEU A 247 -16.52 -1.29 0.12
C LEU A 247 -17.90 -1.97 0.02
N GLY A 248 -18.35 -2.65 1.07
CA GLY A 248 -19.64 -3.33 1.11
C GLY A 248 -20.81 -2.36 0.88
N PHE A 249 -20.86 -1.27 1.63
CA PHE A 249 -21.90 -0.25 1.46
C PHE A 249 -21.87 0.40 0.07
N PHE A 250 -20.67 0.63 -0.47
CA PHE A 250 -20.51 1.14 -1.83
C PHE A 250 -21.06 0.16 -2.87
N LEU A 251 -20.68 -1.12 -2.81
CA LEU A 251 -21.08 -2.12 -3.81
C LEU A 251 -22.57 -2.45 -3.77
N GLN A 252 -23.20 -2.46 -2.59
CA GLN A 252 -24.64 -2.70 -2.45
C GLN A 252 -25.52 -1.75 -3.27
N ARG A 253 -25.00 -0.58 -3.64
CA ARG A 253 -25.72 0.50 -4.33
C ARG A 253 -25.01 0.96 -5.61
N SER A 254 -23.96 0.25 -6.01
CA SER A 254 -23.15 0.56 -7.18
C SER A 254 -23.82 0.13 -8.48
N THR A 255 -23.29 0.62 -9.60
CA THR A 255 -23.76 0.22 -10.93
C THR A 255 -23.30 -1.21 -11.27
N VAL A 256 -24.05 -1.85 -12.17
CA VAL A 256 -23.70 -3.14 -12.78
C VAL A 256 -22.25 -3.16 -13.29
N LYS A 257 -21.85 -2.10 -14.00
CA LYS A 257 -20.49 -1.95 -14.54
C LYS A 257 -19.42 -2.01 -13.45
N THR A 258 -19.63 -1.30 -12.35
CA THR A 258 -18.69 -1.26 -11.22
C THR A 258 -18.61 -2.64 -10.55
N ILE A 259 -19.75 -3.31 -10.34
CA ILE A 259 -19.81 -4.64 -9.73
C ILE A 259 -19.08 -5.67 -10.60
N LEU A 260 -19.28 -5.64 -11.91
CA LEU A 260 -18.56 -6.49 -12.87
C LEU A 260 -17.04 -6.27 -12.84
N GLN A 261 -16.58 -5.03 -12.70
CA GLN A 261 -15.15 -4.78 -12.55
C GLN A 261 -14.60 -5.38 -11.25
N MET A 262 -15.40 -5.40 -10.19
CA MET A 262 -15.03 -5.98 -8.91
C MET A 262 -15.13 -7.51 -8.88
N SER A 263 -15.91 -8.14 -9.76
CA SER A 263 -16.02 -9.59 -9.83
C SER A 263 -14.73 -10.28 -10.27
N VAL A 264 -13.78 -9.56 -10.89
CA VAL A 264 -12.46 -10.09 -11.26
C VAL A 264 -11.52 -10.26 -10.04
N TRP A 265 -11.88 -9.69 -8.89
CA TRP A 265 -11.01 -9.60 -7.71
C TRP A 265 -11.27 -10.70 -6.66
N GLN A 266 -11.92 -11.79 -7.03
CA GLN A 266 -12.33 -12.85 -6.09
C GLN A 266 -11.16 -13.48 -5.34
N ASP A 267 -10.06 -13.82 -6.02
CA ASP A 267 -8.88 -14.37 -5.35
C ASP A 267 -8.23 -13.36 -4.39
N TYR A 268 -8.20 -12.07 -4.77
CA TYR A 268 -7.76 -11.01 -3.87
C TYR A 268 -8.67 -10.90 -2.64
N LEU A 269 -9.99 -10.92 -2.81
CA LEU A 269 -10.93 -10.89 -1.67
C LEU A 269 -10.73 -12.09 -0.74
N PHE A 270 -10.58 -13.30 -1.29
CA PHE A 270 -10.25 -14.47 -0.47
C PHE A 270 -8.87 -14.38 0.19
N SER A 271 -7.93 -13.59 -0.36
CA SER A 271 -6.64 -13.30 0.29
C SER A 271 -6.77 -12.51 1.58
N LEU A 272 -7.87 -11.78 1.76
CA LEU A 272 -8.16 -11.01 2.96
C LEU A 272 -8.90 -11.84 4.02
N ALA A 273 -9.52 -12.96 3.63
CA ALA A 273 -10.25 -13.83 4.54
C ALA A 273 -9.32 -14.79 5.29
N TYR A 274 -9.67 -15.06 6.54
CA TYR A 274 -9.01 -16.09 7.34
C TYR A 274 -9.77 -17.39 7.15
N VAL A 275 -9.08 -18.44 6.67
CA VAL A 275 -9.68 -19.78 6.54
C VAL A 275 -10.04 -20.34 7.93
N TYR A 276 -9.20 -20.02 8.91
CA TYR A 276 -9.32 -20.49 10.28
C TYR A 276 -9.03 -19.35 11.27
N PRO A 277 -9.97 -18.39 11.41
CA PRO A 277 -9.81 -17.23 12.29
C PRO A 277 -9.64 -17.67 13.76
N ALA A 278 -8.74 -16.99 14.47
CA ALA A 278 -8.46 -17.25 15.89
C ALA A 278 -8.99 -16.13 16.81
N GLN A 279 -9.20 -14.93 16.27
CA GLN A 279 -9.65 -13.75 17.02
C GLN A 279 -10.96 -13.22 16.44
N GLU A 280 -11.79 -12.59 17.26
CA GLU A 280 -13.09 -12.02 16.87
C GLU A 280 -12.99 -11.12 15.63
N ILE A 281 -11.99 -10.24 15.58
CA ILE A 281 -11.74 -9.36 14.44
C ILE A 281 -11.48 -10.14 13.13
N GLN A 282 -10.82 -11.30 13.21
CA GLN A 282 -10.57 -12.14 12.04
C GLN A 282 -11.83 -12.85 11.55
N PHE A 283 -12.73 -13.22 12.47
CA PHE A 283 -14.07 -13.68 12.11
C PHE A 283 -14.83 -12.56 11.41
N GLU A 284 -14.84 -11.35 11.96
CA GLU A 284 -15.52 -10.20 11.35
C GLU A 284 -14.98 -9.87 9.96
N ILE A 285 -13.66 -9.86 9.76
CA ILE A 285 -13.03 -9.64 8.45
C ILE A 285 -13.50 -10.71 7.46
N THR A 286 -13.44 -11.98 7.85
CA THR A 286 -13.87 -13.11 7.02
C THR A 286 -15.35 -12.97 6.67
N ASP A 287 -16.19 -12.58 7.63
CA ASP A 287 -17.61 -12.33 7.42
C ASP A 287 -17.85 -11.21 6.40
N ARG A 288 -17.16 -10.07 6.54
CA ARG A 288 -17.27 -8.96 5.58
C ARG A 288 -16.80 -9.38 4.18
N VAL A 289 -15.75 -10.18 4.05
CA VAL A 289 -15.30 -10.73 2.75
C VAL A 289 -16.38 -11.61 2.13
N PHE A 290 -17.01 -12.50 2.90
CA PHE A 290 -18.08 -13.35 2.40
C PHE A 290 -19.33 -12.56 2.00
N ASP A 291 -19.65 -11.47 2.70
CA ASP A 291 -20.72 -10.57 2.31
C ASP A 291 -20.42 -9.83 0.99
N LEU A 292 -19.16 -9.44 0.74
CA LEU A 292 -18.75 -8.90 -0.54
C LEU A 292 -18.90 -9.93 -1.67
N LEU A 293 -18.38 -11.14 -1.45
CA LEU A 293 -18.51 -12.24 -2.41
C LEU A 293 -19.97 -12.55 -2.72
N LYS A 294 -20.85 -12.52 -1.71
CA LYS A 294 -22.30 -12.66 -1.87
C LYS A 294 -22.86 -11.60 -2.82
N ILE A 295 -22.52 -10.32 -2.64
CA ILE A 295 -22.98 -9.23 -3.52
C ILE A 295 -22.54 -9.47 -4.96
N LEU A 296 -21.26 -9.78 -5.17
CA LEU A 296 -20.69 -10.01 -6.50
C LEU A 296 -21.33 -11.22 -7.20
N LEU A 297 -21.49 -12.32 -6.46
CA LEU A 297 -22.00 -13.57 -6.99
C LEU A 297 -23.51 -13.51 -7.25
N HIS A 298 -24.28 -12.89 -6.36
CA HIS A 298 -25.70 -12.64 -6.58
C HIS A 298 -25.92 -11.83 -7.85
N HIS A 299 -25.12 -10.78 -8.05
CA HIS A 299 -25.17 -9.99 -9.28
C HIS A 299 -24.82 -10.83 -10.51
N ALA A 300 -23.74 -11.62 -10.47
CA ALA A 300 -23.33 -12.48 -11.58
C ALA A 300 -24.45 -13.46 -11.98
N ILE A 301 -25.06 -14.15 -11.01
CA ILE A 301 -26.14 -15.12 -11.28
C ILE A 301 -27.39 -14.43 -11.83
N LYS A 302 -27.72 -13.24 -11.31
CA LYS A 302 -28.98 -12.56 -11.63
C LYS A 302 -28.96 -11.83 -12.97
N TYR A 303 -27.83 -11.22 -13.33
CA TYR A 303 -27.78 -10.27 -14.44
C TYR A 303 -26.86 -10.70 -15.58
N GLU A 304 -25.91 -11.60 -15.36
CA GLU A 304 -24.92 -11.97 -16.38
C GLU A 304 -25.26 -13.29 -17.07
N TYR A 305 -25.16 -13.30 -18.40
CA TYR A 305 -25.22 -14.53 -19.17
C TYR A 305 -24.03 -15.43 -18.78
N ASP A 306 -24.32 -16.71 -18.51
CA ASP A 306 -23.33 -17.66 -17.99
C ASP A 306 -22.64 -17.25 -16.67
N GLY A 307 -23.27 -16.37 -15.88
CA GLY A 307 -22.75 -15.97 -14.56
C GLY A 307 -22.57 -17.11 -13.55
N TRP A 308 -23.14 -18.28 -13.81
CA TRP A 308 -22.92 -19.50 -13.03
C TRP A 308 -21.48 -20.04 -13.15
N HIS A 309 -20.71 -19.69 -14.18
CA HIS A 309 -19.28 -20.03 -14.23
C HIS A 309 -18.49 -19.31 -13.14
N VAL A 310 -18.83 -18.05 -12.88
CA VAL A 310 -18.25 -17.24 -11.80
C VAL A 310 -18.46 -17.94 -10.45
N TRP A 311 -19.63 -18.53 -10.24
CA TRP A 311 -19.93 -19.32 -9.05
C TRP A 311 -19.00 -20.54 -8.90
N ILE A 312 -18.80 -21.31 -9.97
CA ILE A 312 -17.91 -22.48 -9.97
C ILE A 312 -16.46 -22.07 -9.72
N ASP A 313 -16.01 -20.97 -10.31
CA ASP A 313 -14.67 -20.43 -10.09
C ASP A 313 -14.46 -20.02 -8.64
N ILE A 314 -15.42 -19.32 -8.03
CA ILE A 314 -15.37 -18.95 -6.61
C ILE A 314 -15.25 -20.17 -5.70
N LEU A 315 -16.03 -21.24 -5.95
CA LEU A 315 -15.94 -22.48 -5.19
C LEU A 315 -14.58 -23.16 -5.38
N SER A 316 -14.06 -23.16 -6.60
CA SER A 316 -12.77 -23.77 -6.92
C SER A 316 -11.60 -23.03 -6.28
N ILE A 317 -11.62 -21.69 -6.29
CA ILE A 317 -10.63 -20.84 -5.62
C ILE A 317 -10.68 -21.07 -4.10
N LEU A 318 -11.87 -21.10 -3.51
CA LEU A 318 -12.06 -21.35 -2.08
C LEU A 318 -11.51 -22.74 -1.70
N TYR A 319 -11.81 -23.77 -2.49
CA TYR A 319 -11.30 -25.12 -2.28
C TYR A 319 -9.77 -25.17 -2.33
N GLY A 320 -9.17 -24.56 -3.36
CA GLY A 320 -7.71 -24.47 -3.50
C GLY A 320 -7.06 -23.82 -2.29
N ARG A 321 -7.66 -22.74 -1.77
CA ARG A 321 -7.19 -22.05 -0.57
C ARG A 321 -7.29 -22.90 0.70
N ILE A 322 -8.43 -23.53 0.96
CA ILE A 322 -8.60 -24.39 2.13
C ILE A 322 -7.60 -25.55 2.09
N THR A 323 -7.45 -26.19 0.94
CA THR A 323 -6.54 -27.33 0.76
C THR A 323 -5.08 -26.91 1.01
N LYS A 324 -4.69 -25.74 0.52
CA LYS A 324 -3.36 -25.15 0.76
C LYS A 324 -3.14 -24.85 2.24
N GLU A 325 -4.13 -24.27 2.92
CA GLU A 325 -4.03 -23.93 4.34
C GLU A 325 -3.98 -25.18 5.24
N ASP A 326 -4.78 -26.20 4.92
CA ASP A 326 -4.77 -27.50 5.59
C ASP A 326 -3.41 -28.19 5.46
N TYR A 327 -2.81 -28.11 4.29
CA TYR A 327 -1.48 -28.62 4.05
C TYR A 327 -0.42 -27.92 4.92
N TYR A 328 -0.40 -26.58 4.93
CA TYR A 328 0.55 -25.84 5.77
C TYR A 328 0.35 -26.11 7.26
N ARG A 329 -0.89 -26.24 7.72
CA ARG A 329 -1.17 -26.63 9.11
C ARG A 329 -0.65 -28.01 9.45
N LYS A 330 -0.79 -29.00 8.56
CA LYS A 330 -0.22 -30.34 8.74
C LYS A 330 1.31 -30.28 8.79
N VAL A 331 1.93 -29.56 7.87
CA VAL A 331 3.38 -29.35 7.82
C VAL A 331 3.89 -28.69 9.10
N ASN A 332 3.24 -27.61 9.56
CA ASN A 332 3.64 -26.91 10.79
C ASN A 332 3.56 -27.84 12.01
N LYS A 333 2.50 -28.64 12.15
CA LYS A 333 2.39 -29.64 13.22
C LYS A 333 3.52 -30.69 13.18
N ILE A 334 3.90 -31.13 11.98
CA ILE A 334 5.02 -32.07 11.81
C ILE A 334 6.33 -31.41 12.22
N VAL A 335 6.58 -30.17 11.78
CA VAL A 335 7.80 -29.41 12.13
C VAL A 335 7.87 -29.13 13.63
N GLU A 336 6.74 -28.81 14.28
CA GLU A 336 6.66 -28.63 15.73
C GLU A 336 6.99 -29.93 16.46
N SER A 337 6.40 -31.06 16.05
CA SER A 337 6.72 -32.37 16.66
C SER A 337 8.19 -32.79 16.51
N MET A 338 8.85 -32.39 15.40
CA MET A 338 10.28 -32.65 15.20
C MET A 338 11.18 -31.79 16.09
N LYS A 339 10.74 -30.59 16.50
CA LYS A 339 11.49 -29.72 17.42
C LYS A 339 11.41 -30.21 18.86
N ASP A 340 10.26 -30.75 19.26
CA ASP A 340 10.07 -31.33 20.60
C ASP A 340 10.89 -32.62 20.81
N ASP A 341 11.17 -33.36 19.72
CA ASP A 341 12.02 -34.56 19.75
C ASP A 341 13.53 -34.20 19.91
N ASP A 342 13.98 -33.09 19.31
CA ASP A 342 15.39 -32.62 19.42
C ASP A 342 15.71 -31.97 20.79
N GLU A 343 14.73 -31.37 21.49
CA GLU A 343 14.95 -30.79 22.83
C GLU A 343 15.00 -31.86 23.96
N ASN A 344 14.52 -33.08 23.69
CA ASN A 344 14.49 -34.18 24.67
C ASN A 344 15.67 -35.17 24.56
N GLU A 345 16.64 -34.94 23.67
CA GLU A 345 17.89 -35.72 23.66
C GLU A 345 18.94 -35.16 24.65
N PRO A 346 19.55 -35.99 25.51
CA PRO A 346 20.63 -35.55 26.39
C PRO A 346 21.87 -35.15 25.56
N LYS A 347 22.23 -33.87 25.61
CA LYS A 347 23.42 -33.31 24.92
C LYS A 347 24.71 -33.94 25.46
N THR A 348 25.24 -34.93 24.74
CA THR A 348 26.63 -35.39 24.89
C THR A 348 27.57 -34.39 24.17
N PRO A 349 28.70 -33.98 24.75
CA PRO A 349 29.56 -32.97 24.13
C PRO A 349 30.32 -33.55 22.94
N LEU A 350 30.18 -32.95 21.76
CA LEU A 350 31.03 -33.23 20.59
C LEU A 350 31.91 -32.02 20.25
N THR A 351 33.20 -32.31 20.14
CA THR A 351 34.37 -31.45 19.96
C THR A 351 34.37 -30.71 18.60
N PRO A 352 35.02 -29.54 18.46
CA PRO A 352 34.94 -28.73 17.25
C PRO A 352 35.93 -29.18 16.16
N GLY A 353 35.42 -29.48 14.96
CA GLY A 353 36.20 -29.76 13.76
C GLY A 353 35.70 -28.96 12.56
N LYS A 354 36.58 -28.15 11.98
CA LYS A 354 36.39 -27.20 10.88
C LYS A 354 36.10 -27.85 9.52
N LEU A 355 35.52 -27.04 8.60
CA LEU A 355 35.77 -26.89 7.13
C LEU A 355 34.42 -26.71 6.40
N SER A 356 34.03 -25.48 6.02
CA SER A 356 34.41 -24.68 4.84
C SER A 356 33.76 -25.12 3.53
N ASP A 357 32.98 -24.19 2.96
CA ASP A 357 32.62 -23.91 1.56
C ASP A 357 32.90 -24.99 0.49
N SER A 358 31.87 -25.35 -0.27
CA SER A 358 31.73 -24.91 -1.69
C SER A 358 30.73 -25.78 -2.47
N GLN A 359 29.83 -25.08 -3.17
CA GLN A 359 29.41 -25.29 -4.57
C GLN A 359 28.88 -26.66 -5.02
N ILE A 360 27.59 -26.62 -5.39
CA ILE A 360 26.86 -27.59 -6.21
C ILE A 360 27.25 -27.37 -7.69
N PRO A 361 27.57 -28.44 -8.45
CA PRO A 361 27.35 -28.46 -9.89
C PRO A 361 26.24 -29.46 -10.28
N ILE A 362 25.45 -29.01 -11.24
CA ILE A 362 24.43 -29.74 -11.99
C ILE A 362 25.15 -30.65 -13.00
N ASP A 363 24.68 -31.88 -13.20
CA ASP A 363 24.76 -32.53 -14.52
C ASP A 363 23.68 -33.62 -14.73
N GLU A 364 23.15 -33.63 -15.94
CA GLU A 364 22.12 -34.53 -16.47
C GLU A 364 22.70 -35.85 -17.00
N GLN A 365 21.79 -36.83 -17.18
CA GLN A 365 21.86 -38.06 -18.00
C GLN A 365 22.58 -39.29 -17.43
N SER A 366 21.82 -40.34 -17.10
CA SER A 366 21.60 -41.48 -18.00
C SER A 366 20.97 -42.70 -17.29
N VAL A 367 20.22 -43.46 -18.08
CA VAL A 367 19.37 -44.60 -17.74
C VAL A 367 20.19 -45.89 -17.60
N SER A 368 19.94 -46.69 -16.56
CA SER A 368 19.94 -48.17 -16.64
C SER A 368 19.39 -48.85 -15.37
N ILE A 369 18.56 -49.87 -15.59
CA ILE A 369 18.03 -50.89 -14.64
C ILE A 369 18.74 -52.19 -15.08
N PRO A 370 19.23 -53.13 -14.21
CA PRO A 370 18.32 -54.04 -13.52
C PRO A 370 18.76 -54.78 -12.23
N THR A 371 17.72 -55.36 -11.60
CA THR A 371 17.61 -56.67 -10.90
C THR A 371 17.30 -56.68 -9.40
N LYS A 372 16.35 -57.56 -9.07
CA LYS A 372 15.75 -57.84 -7.76
C LYS A 372 16.70 -58.63 -6.85
N SER A 373 16.73 -58.30 -5.56
CA SER A 373 16.76 -59.30 -4.48
C SER A 373 16.26 -58.73 -3.13
N THR A 374 15.27 -59.43 -2.60
CA THR A 374 14.98 -59.78 -1.19
C THR A 374 15.26 -58.80 -0.03
N SER A 375 14.16 -58.38 0.59
CA SER A 375 13.92 -58.31 2.04
C SER A 375 15.03 -57.76 2.96
N SER A 376 14.93 -56.47 3.25
CA SER A 376 15.13 -55.96 4.61
C SER A 376 14.20 -54.78 4.83
N ARG A 377 13.35 -54.89 5.85
CA ARG A 377 12.45 -53.86 6.36
C ARG A 377 13.29 -52.66 6.83
N GLN A 378 13.63 -51.76 5.91
CA GLN A 378 14.26 -50.50 6.24
C GLN A 378 13.18 -49.51 6.67
N VAL A 379 13.21 -49.21 7.96
CA VAL A 379 12.50 -48.10 8.57
C VAL A 379 13.03 -46.81 7.93
N PHE A 380 12.34 -46.33 6.90
CA PHE A 380 12.57 -45.00 6.36
C PHE A 380 12.03 -43.99 7.38
N LYS A 381 12.88 -43.52 8.30
CA LYS A 381 12.69 -42.19 8.91
C LYS A 381 13.01 -41.16 7.84
N THR A 382 12.09 -40.94 6.90
CA THR A 382 12.19 -39.81 6.00
C THR A 382 11.73 -38.58 6.76
N ASN A 383 12.68 -37.74 7.19
CA ASN A 383 12.44 -36.34 7.56
C ASN A 383 12.00 -35.48 6.36
N GLN A 384 11.32 -36.06 5.37
CA GLN A 384 10.83 -35.35 4.19
C GLN A 384 9.38 -34.98 4.43
N LEU A 385 9.11 -33.67 4.35
CA LEU A 385 7.75 -33.16 4.39
C LEU A 385 6.91 -33.82 3.28
N PRO A 386 5.66 -34.21 3.57
CA PRO A 386 4.80 -34.84 2.57
C PRO A 386 4.60 -33.87 1.40
N PRO A 387 4.65 -34.30 0.13
CA PRO A 387 4.44 -33.41 -1.00
C PRO A 387 3.00 -32.88 -1.02
N PHE A 388 2.82 -31.63 -1.45
CA PHE A 388 1.48 -31.07 -1.65
C PHE A 388 0.75 -31.85 -2.76
N THR A 389 -0.41 -32.40 -2.41
CA THR A 389 -1.29 -33.10 -3.35
C THR A 389 -2.69 -32.51 -3.25
N ILE A 390 -3.30 -32.20 -4.39
CA ILE A 390 -4.68 -31.76 -4.43
C ILE A 390 -5.54 -33.00 -4.17
N SER A 391 -6.20 -33.02 -3.02
CA SER A 391 -7.09 -34.10 -2.63
C SER A 391 -8.36 -34.10 -3.49
N GLU A 392 -9.14 -35.19 -3.45
CA GLU A 392 -10.49 -35.19 -4.00
C GLU A 392 -11.33 -34.06 -3.39
N PHE A 393 -12.10 -33.38 -4.24
CA PHE A 393 -12.93 -32.25 -3.83
C PHE A 393 -13.91 -32.66 -2.71
N LYS A 394 -13.92 -31.88 -1.63
CA LYS A 394 -14.86 -32.02 -0.52
C LYS A 394 -15.39 -30.66 -0.13
N TYR A 395 -16.71 -30.56 0.03
CA TYR A 395 -17.34 -29.35 0.55
C TYR A 395 -16.88 -29.10 1.98
N SER A 396 -16.34 -27.91 2.23
CA SER A 396 -16.03 -27.43 3.58
C SER A 396 -17.19 -26.59 4.13
N PRO A 397 -17.22 -26.32 5.46
CA PRO A 397 -18.19 -25.39 6.05
C PRO A 397 -18.22 -24.01 5.38
N MET A 398 -17.07 -23.52 4.91
CA MET A 398 -17.00 -22.23 4.19
C MET A 398 -17.68 -22.30 2.82
N HIS A 399 -17.57 -23.42 2.10
CA HIS A 399 -18.31 -23.61 0.85
C HIS A 399 -19.82 -23.63 1.12
N ILE A 400 -20.24 -24.42 2.11
CA ILE A 400 -21.65 -24.53 2.49
C ILE A 400 -22.22 -23.16 2.89
N ARG A 401 -21.47 -22.39 3.68
CA ARG A 401 -21.83 -21.01 4.04
C ARG A 401 -22.04 -20.10 2.82
N LEU A 402 -21.12 -20.12 1.86
CA LEU A 402 -21.24 -19.33 0.64
C LEU A 402 -22.49 -19.71 -0.15
N LEU A 403 -22.75 -21.02 -0.27
CA LEU A 403 -23.92 -21.55 -0.97
C LEU A 403 -25.22 -21.10 -0.31
N HIS A 404 -25.35 -21.27 1.01
CA HIS A 404 -26.52 -20.81 1.74
C HIS A 404 -26.77 -19.32 1.50
N SER A 405 -25.74 -18.49 1.65
CA SER A 405 -25.88 -17.03 1.50
C SER A 405 -26.38 -16.60 0.12
N VAL A 406 -25.95 -17.30 -0.93
CA VAL A 406 -26.37 -17.04 -2.32
C VAL A 406 -27.78 -17.53 -2.58
N PHE A 407 -28.10 -18.75 -2.14
CA PHE A 407 -29.44 -19.30 -2.30
C PHE A 407 -30.50 -18.50 -1.54
N ASP A 408 -30.20 -18.02 -0.34
CA ASP A 408 -31.08 -17.13 0.41
C ASP A 408 -31.40 -15.84 -0.38
N SER A 409 -30.39 -15.25 -1.02
CA SER A 409 -30.57 -14.07 -1.87
C SER A 409 -31.42 -14.34 -3.12
N ILE A 410 -31.20 -15.49 -3.76
CA ILE A 410 -32.00 -15.91 -4.92
C ILE A 410 -33.45 -16.21 -4.50
N GLU A 411 -33.66 -16.81 -3.33
CA GLU A 411 -35.00 -17.10 -2.82
C GLU A 411 -35.79 -15.81 -2.56
N VAL A 412 -35.15 -14.78 -1.99
CA VAL A 412 -35.75 -13.45 -1.82
C VAL A 412 -36.20 -12.87 -3.16
N ASP A 413 -35.36 -12.97 -4.19
CA ASP A 413 -35.72 -12.49 -5.54
C ASP A 413 -36.89 -13.27 -6.15
N ILE A 414 -36.90 -14.60 -6.03
CA ILE A 414 -38.00 -15.43 -6.52
C ILE A 414 -39.31 -15.05 -5.82
N ARG A 415 -39.29 -14.77 -4.51
CA ARG A 415 -40.46 -14.32 -3.77
C ARG A 415 -40.95 -12.96 -4.28
N LEU A 416 -40.04 -12.01 -4.52
CA LEU A 416 -40.37 -10.69 -5.10
C LEU A 416 -40.92 -10.78 -6.54
N TRP A 417 -40.51 -11.77 -7.33
CA TRP A 417 -41.08 -11.99 -8.68
C TRP A 417 -42.47 -12.61 -8.65
N ARG A 418 -42.82 -13.31 -7.57
CA ARG A 418 -44.13 -13.95 -7.41
C ARG A 418 -45.19 -13.00 -6.84
N SER A 419 -44.78 -11.94 -6.15
CA SER A 419 -45.63 -10.84 -5.67
C SER A 419 -45.89 -9.81 -6.76
#